data_AF-A0AAN6UZI7-F1
#
_entry.id   AF-A0AAN6UZI7-F1
#
_cell.length_a   1.000
_cell.length_b   1.000
_cell.length_c   1.000
_cell.angle_alpha   90.00
_cell.angle_beta   90.00
_cell.angle_gamma   90.00
#
_symmetry.space_group_name_H-M   'P 1'
#
loop_
_entity.id
_entity.type
_entity.pdbx_description
1 polymer ?
#
loop_
_entity_poly.entity_id
_entity_poly.type
_entity_poly.pdbx_seq_one_letter_code
_entity_poly.pdbx_strand_id
1 'polypeptide(L)'
;MNSVIPISPSQPSSRIRQAPITSTGDTKTPPSIPDEPLEIYEWSPSAWDIPQINLRAKAYKPPADPVLPIPDPFPLLSQNPPPSRDLLQPPRANRPPKVHVPEQTPLFIGFTRNWPQLLQCVVSYVAAGWPAEDIWVVENTGAMDANARGRLTLQNPFYLNHTQLGMLGVRVIMTPTLLTFAQLQNFYLWTALTRNYPHYFWSHQDVIVFSNENATAASPLTPFFTNPKFKSQPKHPSKHPILPPPTNLSPPTLYTNAVLTLRYLTTPSPGYKSPPAWAHHFFAYDHLALVNRDAVLSQGGWDTHIPFYSSDCDTYLRLRWAGLEQTESYSAAGRILDVGSVLGDVGALLRIPGVRGWVEGFDGEDDEEEDGEGSWKRGKGKGGKTRTRTGKANSNRKKTKDASTHESLYTESYDRLLALATHMQHTKYARGNHHRNTWQVKQRGGQGEPFYRDADGFETGVQMQIDLGRKVFAEKWGHRGCDVEKMGVRTGDAWRLERDWDEETEGGGHTGGSW
;
A
#
# COMPACT_ATOMS: atom_id res chain seq x y z
N MET A 1 -33.85 -25.14 40.76
CA MET A 1 -35.21 -25.16 40.16
C MET A 1 -35.20 -24.11 39.05
N ASN A 2 -34.77 -24.52 37.85
CA ASN A 2 -35.60 -24.85 36.66
C ASN A 2 -36.16 -23.58 36.01
N SER A 3 -36.08 -23.32 34.70
CA SER A 3 -35.48 -24.02 33.56
C SER A 3 -35.42 -23.05 32.37
N VAL A 4 -34.50 -23.33 31.46
CA VAL A 4 -34.28 -22.72 30.14
C VAL A 4 -35.39 -23.11 29.15
N ILE A 5 -35.75 -22.21 28.22
CA ILE A 5 -36.34 -22.53 26.90
C ILE A 5 -35.72 -21.58 25.84
N PRO A 6 -35.20 -22.09 24.70
CA PRO A 6 -34.65 -21.28 23.60
C PRO A 6 -35.66 -21.11 22.43
N ILE A 7 -35.54 -20.02 21.67
CA ILE A 7 -36.23 -19.84 20.37
C ILE A 7 -35.21 -19.42 19.28
N SER A 8 -35.31 -20.12 18.15
CA SER A 8 -34.45 -20.19 16.96
C SER A 8 -34.50 -18.94 16.05
N PRO A 9 -33.50 -18.69 15.17
CA PRO A 9 -33.39 -17.46 14.38
C PRO A 9 -34.22 -17.49 13.09
N SER A 10 -34.91 -16.38 12.82
CA SER A 10 -35.67 -16.11 11.59
C SER A 10 -34.78 -15.68 10.42
N GLN A 11 -34.92 -16.35 9.28
CA GLN A 11 -34.36 -15.97 7.98
C GLN A 11 -35.12 -14.80 7.32
N PRO A 12 -34.48 -14.04 6.41
CA PRO A 12 -35.07 -12.85 5.78
C PRO A 12 -35.96 -13.20 4.58
N SER A 13 -37.09 -12.50 4.47
CA SER A 13 -37.98 -12.56 3.30
C SER A 13 -37.45 -11.67 2.17
N SER A 14 -37.29 -12.22 0.97
CA SER A 14 -37.33 -11.44 -0.27
C SER A 14 -38.35 -12.06 -1.23
N ARG A 15 -39.42 -11.32 -1.53
CA ARG A 15 -40.36 -11.64 -2.60
C ARG A 15 -39.92 -10.90 -3.85
N ILE A 16 -39.31 -11.61 -4.80
CA ILE A 16 -39.29 -11.20 -6.20
C ILE A 16 -40.55 -11.77 -6.86
N ARG A 17 -41.39 -10.90 -7.42
CA ARG A 17 -42.55 -11.29 -8.22
C ARG A 17 -42.06 -11.85 -9.55
N GLN A 18 -42.34 -13.13 -9.83
CA GLN A 18 -42.29 -13.68 -11.18
C GLN A 18 -43.67 -13.53 -11.84
N ALA A 19 -43.67 -13.08 -13.10
CA ALA A 19 -44.87 -12.99 -13.94
C ALA A 19 -45.36 -14.40 -14.32
N PRO A 20 -46.68 -14.60 -14.56
CA PRO A 20 -47.24 -15.92 -14.81
C PRO A 20 -46.97 -16.34 -16.26
N ILE A 21 -46.26 -17.44 -16.43
CA ILE A 21 -46.20 -18.19 -17.69
C ILE A 21 -47.50 -19.00 -17.77
N THR A 22 -48.34 -18.69 -18.75
CA THR A 22 -49.52 -19.48 -19.09
C THR A 22 -49.09 -20.83 -19.65
N SER A 23 -49.30 -21.88 -18.85
CA SER A 23 -49.19 -23.28 -19.27
C SER A 23 -50.50 -23.71 -19.93
N THR A 24 -50.51 -23.78 -21.25
CA THR A 24 -51.47 -24.60 -21.99
C THR A 24 -50.87 -25.99 -22.17
N GLY A 25 -51.47 -26.97 -21.50
CA GLY A 25 -51.60 -28.36 -21.94
C GLY A 25 -50.32 -29.11 -22.33
N ASP A 26 -49.69 -29.75 -21.35
CA ASP A 26 -49.28 -31.15 -21.47
C ASP A 26 -48.87 -31.67 -20.08
N THR A 27 -49.70 -32.51 -19.48
CA THR A 27 -49.37 -33.24 -18.25
C THR A 27 -48.33 -34.32 -18.57
N LYS A 28 -47.07 -33.93 -18.69
CA LYS A 28 -45.95 -34.86 -18.56
C LYS A 28 -45.54 -34.90 -17.10
N THR A 29 -45.76 -36.05 -16.47
CA THR A 29 -45.21 -36.42 -15.17
C THR A 29 -43.74 -35.99 -15.12
N PRO A 30 -43.28 -35.28 -14.06
CA PRO A 30 -41.87 -34.96 -13.93
C PRO A 30 -41.07 -36.28 -13.97
N PRO A 31 -39.91 -36.31 -14.66
CA PRO A 31 -39.09 -37.53 -14.70
C PRO A 31 -38.82 -37.97 -13.27
N SER A 32 -39.20 -39.21 -12.94
CA SER A 32 -38.87 -39.84 -11.68
C SER A 32 -37.35 -39.79 -11.54
N ILE A 33 -36.86 -39.13 -10.49
CA ILE A 33 -35.45 -39.26 -10.09
C ILE A 33 -35.23 -40.77 -9.89
N PRO A 34 -34.28 -41.40 -10.60
CA PRO A 34 -34.01 -42.81 -10.41
C PRO A 34 -33.77 -43.10 -8.91
N ASP A 35 -34.50 -44.05 -8.34
CA ASP A 35 -34.30 -44.55 -6.96
C ASP A 35 -32.99 -45.37 -6.83
N GLU A 36 -32.08 -45.27 -7.80
CA GLU A 36 -30.77 -45.89 -7.70
C GLU A 36 -29.96 -45.17 -6.61
N PRO A 37 -29.43 -45.90 -5.62
CA PRO A 37 -28.58 -45.29 -4.61
C PRO A 37 -27.41 -44.62 -5.32
N LEU A 38 -27.16 -43.35 -4.98
CA LEU A 38 -25.94 -42.65 -5.41
C LEU A 38 -24.74 -43.52 -5.05
N GLU A 39 -24.07 -44.08 -6.06
CA GLU A 39 -22.81 -44.79 -5.86
C GLU A 39 -21.74 -43.78 -5.45
N ILE A 40 -21.56 -43.63 -4.14
CA ILE A 40 -20.47 -42.85 -3.56
C ILE A 40 -19.24 -43.75 -3.54
N TYR A 41 -18.35 -43.56 -4.52
CA TYR A 41 -17.06 -44.22 -4.55
C TYR A 41 -16.11 -43.61 -3.52
N GLU A 42 -15.36 -44.46 -2.80
CA GLU A 42 -14.23 -43.97 -2.02
C GLU A 42 -13.14 -43.47 -2.97
N TRP A 43 -12.69 -42.22 -2.75
CA TRP A 43 -11.54 -41.70 -3.46
C TRP A 43 -10.29 -42.50 -3.08
N SER A 44 -9.69 -43.20 -4.05
CA SER A 44 -8.45 -43.95 -3.87
C SER A 44 -7.26 -43.15 -4.42
N PRO A 45 -6.27 -42.76 -3.59
CA PRO A 45 -5.03 -42.15 -4.07
C PRO A 45 -4.09 -43.14 -4.75
N SER A 46 -4.47 -44.41 -4.93
CA SER A 46 -3.61 -45.48 -5.46
C SER A 46 -2.95 -45.17 -6.81
N ALA A 47 -3.49 -44.24 -7.61
CA ALA A 47 -2.84 -43.71 -8.81
C ALA A 47 -1.52 -42.95 -8.54
N TRP A 48 -1.27 -42.54 -7.30
CA TRP A 48 -0.04 -41.87 -6.84
C TRP A 48 0.99 -42.88 -6.32
N ASP A 49 0.57 -44.11 -6.04
CA ASP A 49 1.42 -45.22 -5.59
C ASP A 49 2.03 -45.91 -6.81
N ILE A 50 3.01 -45.27 -7.45
CA ILE A 50 3.75 -45.86 -8.57
C ILE A 50 4.72 -46.90 -7.98
N PRO A 51 4.50 -48.22 -8.19
CA PRO A 51 5.38 -49.23 -7.63
C PRO A 51 6.78 -49.07 -8.23
N GLN A 52 7.81 -49.16 -7.38
CA GLN A 52 9.24 -49.12 -7.73
C GLN A 52 9.90 -47.74 -7.94
N ILE A 53 9.28 -46.63 -7.52
CA ILE A 53 10.02 -45.36 -7.45
C ILE A 53 10.95 -45.37 -6.22
N ASN A 54 12.26 -45.33 -6.44
CA ASN A 54 13.24 -45.10 -5.39
C ASN A 54 13.24 -43.61 -5.00
N LEU A 55 12.47 -43.26 -3.97
CA LEU A 55 12.39 -41.89 -3.47
C LEU A 55 13.68 -41.53 -2.71
N ARG A 56 14.33 -40.45 -3.16
CA ARG A 56 15.49 -39.90 -2.44
C ARG A 56 15.05 -39.40 -1.06
N ALA A 57 15.79 -39.81 -0.03
CA ALA A 57 15.62 -39.30 1.32
C ALA A 57 15.70 -37.76 1.32
N LYS A 58 14.78 -37.11 2.02
CA LYS A 58 14.73 -35.65 2.15
C LYS A 58 15.47 -35.23 3.42
N ALA A 59 16.25 -34.17 3.31
CA ALA A 59 16.85 -33.49 4.46
C ALA A 59 16.10 -32.17 4.73
N TYR A 60 15.95 -31.82 6.01
CA TYR A 60 15.40 -30.53 6.39
C TYR A 60 16.40 -29.41 6.08
N LYS A 61 15.86 -28.24 5.72
CA LYS A 61 16.66 -27.00 5.72
C LYS A 61 17.09 -26.68 7.17
N PRO A 62 18.21 -25.95 7.36
CA PRO A 62 18.58 -25.44 8.68
C PRO A 62 17.42 -24.65 9.32
N PRO A 63 17.28 -24.69 10.66
CA PRO A 63 16.31 -23.86 11.35
C PRO A 63 16.59 -22.38 11.08
N ALA A 64 15.53 -21.59 10.96
CA ALA A 64 15.64 -20.14 10.80
C ALA A 64 16.22 -19.50 12.07
N ASP A 65 16.93 -18.39 11.89
CA ASP A 65 17.43 -17.60 13.01
C ASP A 65 16.26 -17.07 13.87
N PRO A 66 16.39 -17.10 15.20
CA PRO A 66 15.37 -16.55 16.09
C PRO A 66 15.23 -15.04 15.86
N VAL A 67 13.99 -14.57 15.68
CA VAL A 67 13.69 -13.15 15.46
C VAL A 67 13.07 -12.55 16.71
N LEU A 68 13.51 -11.32 17.04
CA LEU A 68 12.94 -10.57 18.15
C LEU A 68 11.45 -10.27 17.90
N PRO A 69 10.60 -10.35 18.93
CA PRO A 69 9.21 -9.96 18.79
C PRO A 69 9.07 -8.53 18.29
N ILE A 70 8.17 -8.33 17.34
CA ILE A 70 7.85 -7.01 16.81
C ILE A 70 7.01 -6.26 17.84
N PRO A 71 7.43 -5.04 18.23
CA PRO A 71 6.66 -4.21 19.15
C PRO A 71 5.39 -3.68 18.47
N ASP A 72 4.41 -3.30 19.27
CA ASP A 72 3.22 -2.59 18.77
C ASP A 72 3.64 -1.21 18.22
N PRO A 73 3.45 -0.95 16.91
CA PRO A 73 3.86 0.31 16.28
C PRO A 73 2.98 1.50 16.64
N PHE A 74 1.81 1.28 17.26
CA PHE A 74 0.94 2.37 17.71
C PHE A 74 0.25 2.02 19.04
N PRO A 75 0.99 2.00 20.16
CA PRO A 75 0.51 1.53 21.46
C PRO A 75 -0.78 2.22 21.94
N LEU A 76 -0.99 3.48 21.56
CA LEU A 76 -2.20 4.24 21.90
C LEU A 76 -3.48 3.55 21.39
N LEU A 77 -3.47 2.95 20.19
CA LEU A 77 -4.64 2.25 19.64
C LEU A 77 -4.91 0.90 20.30
N SER A 78 -3.97 0.38 21.08
CA SER A 78 -4.11 -0.88 21.83
C SER A 78 -4.58 -0.68 23.27
N GLN A 79 -4.81 0.57 23.70
CA GLN A 79 -5.27 0.87 25.05
C GLN A 79 -6.73 0.43 25.28
N ASN A 80 -7.04 0.11 26.53
CA ASN A 80 -8.39 -0.14 27.00
C ASN A 80 -8.65 0.70 28.26
N PRO A 81 -9.57 1.69 28.24
CA PRO A 81 -10.46 2.04 27.12
C PRO A 81 -9.71 2.59 25.89
N PRO A 82 -10.31 2.50 24.68
CA PRO A 82 -9.71 3.04 23.47
C PRO A 82 -9.50 4.57 23.57
N PRO A 83 -8.54 5.12 22.82
CA PRO A 83 -8.26 6.55 22.86
C PRO A 83 -9.44 7.38 22.32
N SER A 84 -9.56 8.62 22.81
CA SER A 84 -10.54 9.56 22.26
C SER A 84 -10.28 9.82 20.77
N ARG A 85 -11.34 9.91 19.97
CA ARG A 85 -11.25 10.24 18.54
C ARG A 85 -10.61 11.60 18.29
N ASP A 86 -10.64 12.52 19.27
CA ASP A 86 -10.01 13.84 19.17
C ASP A 86 -8.48 13.76 19.12
N LEU A 87 -7.89 12.75 19.78
CA LEU A 87 -6.43 12.52 19.74
C LEU A 87 -5.98 11.90 18.43
N LEU A 88 -6.88 11.23 17.70
CA LEU A 88 -6.59 10.57 16.43
C LEU A 88 -6.82 11.49 15.22
N GLN A 89 -7.03 12.79 15.45
CA GLN A 89 -7.27 13.76 14.38
C GLN A 89 -5.95 14.13 13.70
N PRO A 90 -5.99 14.43 12.38
CA PRO A 90 -4.83 14.97 11.71
C PRO A 90 -4.43 16.35 12.26
N PRO A 91 -3.16 16.75 12.07
CA PRO A 91 -2.70 18.11 12.40
C PRO A 91 -3.65 19.17 11.86
N ARG A 92 -3.86 20.25 12.62
CA ARG A 92 -4.86 21.29 12.28
C ARG A 92 -4.68 21.86 10.86
N ALA A 93 -3.43 22.00 10.41
CA ALA A 93 -3.08 22.46 9.07
C ALA A 93 -3.54 21.51 7.95
N ASN A 94 -3.70 20.22 8.26
CA ASN A 94 -4.01 19.17 7.30
C ASN A 94 -5.43 18.60 7.47
N ARG A 95 -6.32 19.24 8.22
CA ARG A 95 -7.67 18.68 8.40
C ARG A 95 -8.42 18.61 7.06
N PRO A 96 -9.04 17.46 6.73
CA PRO A 96 -9.81 17.34 5.50
C PRO A 96 -11.00 18.31 5.49
N PRO A 97 -11.55 18.61 4.30
CA PRO A 97 -12.77 19.41 4.18
C PRO A 97 -13.92 18.80 4.99
N LYS A 98 -14.71 19.63 5.69
CA LYS A 98 -15.88 19.16 6.44
C LYS A 98 -16.96 18.53 5.55
N VAL A 99 -17.08 19.03 4.32
CA VAL A 99 -18.01 18.52 3.31
C VAL A 99 -17.18 17.73 2.31
N HIS A 100 -17.58 16.49 2.10
CA HIS A 100 -16.92 15.60 1.16
C HIS A 100 -16.92 16.18 -0.25
N VAL A 101 -15.86 15.92 -1.01
CA VAL A 101 -15.78 16.34 -2.42
C VAL A 101 -16.77 15.52 -3.27
N PRO A 102 -17.38 16.11 -4.32
CA PRO A 102 -18.38 15.43 -5.14
C PRO A 102 -17.84 14.25 -5.94
N GLU A 103 -16.53 14.19 -6.19
CA GLU A 103 -15.87 13.15 -7.00
C GLU A 103 -15.92 11.75 -6.35
N GLN A 104 -16.14 11.66 -5.03
CA GLN A 104 -16.27 10.39 -4.28
C GLN A 104 -15.24 9.32 -4.72
N THR A 105 -13.96 9.69 -4.69
CA THR A 105 -12.86 8.90 -5.28
C THR A 105 -12.07 8.21 -4.15
N PRO A 106 -12.14 6.87 -4.01
CA PRO A 106 -11.46 6.17 -2.92
C PRO A 106 -9.94 6.09 -3.13
N LEU A 107 -9.22 5.88 -2.03
CA LEU A 107 -7.83 5.43 -2.04
C LEU A 107 -7.75 3.95 -1.66
N PHE A 108 -7.32 3.11 -2.60
CA PHE A 108 -7.02 1.70 -2.32
C PHE A 108 -5.57 1.53 -1.87
N ILE A 109 -5.36 0.85 -0.74
CA ILE A 109 -4.04 0.47 -0.24
C ILE A 109 -4.02 -1.05 -0.11
N GLY A 110 -3.28 -1.72 -0.98
CA GLY A 110 -3.16 -3.18 -0.96
C GLY A 110 -2.29 -3.64 0.20
N PHE A 111 -2.75 -4.65 0.93
CA PHE A 111 -2.01 -5.22 2.04
C PHE A 111 -1.87 -6.72 1.93
N THR A 112 -0.65 -7.23 1.97
CA THR A 112 -0.41 -8.68 2.08
C THR A 112 0.30 -9.05 3.38
N ARG A 113 1.30 -8.27 3.81
CA ARG A 113 2.12 -8.58 4.98
C ARG A 113 2.80 -7.34 5.56
N ASN A 114 3.35 -7.45 6.77
CA ASN A 114 3.99 -6.36 7.50
C ASN A 114 2.99 -5.29 8.00
N TRP A 115 2.22 -5.64 9.03
CA TRP A 115 1.25 -4.75 9.67
C TRP A 115 1.82 -3.39 10.09
N PRO A 116 3.00 -3.31 10.78
CA PRO A 116 3.57 -2.02 11.13
C PRO A 116 3.80 -1.08 9.96
N GLN A 117 4.23 -1.62 8.81
CA GLN A 117 4.43 -0.84 7.60
C GLN A 117 3.10 -0.29 7.05
N LEU A 118 2.05 -1.13 7.00
CA LEU A 118 0.72 -0.70 6.57
C LEU A 118 0.15 0.38 7.49
N LEU A 119 0.20 0.17 8.81
CA LEU A 119 -0.36 1.11 9.78
C LEU A 119 0.31 2.47 9.66
N GLN A 120 1.63 2.51 9.49
CA GLN A 120 2.37 3.74 9.21
C GLN A 120 1.89 4.44 7.94
N CYS A 121 1.74 3.72 6.83
CA CYS A 121 1.24 4.27 5.58
C CYS A 121 -0.15 4.88 5.77
N VAL A 122 -1.08 4.13 6.35
CA VAL A 122 -2.45 4.58 6.61
C VAL A 122 -2.47 5.84 7.50
N VAL A 123 -1.75 5.84 8.61
CA VAL A 123 -1.70 6.99 9.52
C VAL A 123 -1.06 8.20 8.84
N SER A 124 -0.06 8.01 7.97
CA SER A 124 0.53 9.11 7.20
C SER A 124 -0.46 9.76 6.22
N TYR A 125 -1.31 8.97 5.55
CA TYR A 125 -2.37 9.51 4.68
C TYR A 125 -3.40 10.29 5.47
N VAL A 126 -3.85 9.77 6.62
CA VAL A 126 -4.74 10.49 7.52
C VAL A 126 -4.10 11.80 7.97
N ALA A 127 -2.85 11.76 8.44
CA ALA A 127 -2.08 12.93 8.88
C ALA A 127 -1.86 13.97 7.76
N ALA A 128 -1.73 13.53 6.51
CA ALA A 128 -1.63 14.38 5.32
C ALA A 128 -3.00 14.90 4.82
N GLY A 129 -4.09 14.64 5.55
CA GLY A 129 -5.40 15.21 5.28
C GLY A 129 -6.25 14.46 4.27
N TRP A 130 -5.93 13.19 4.03
CA TRP A 130 -6.86 12.29 3.33
C TRP A 130 -8.03 11.97 4.27
N PRO A 131 -9.30 12.13 3.83
CA PRO A 131 -10.46 11.69 4.62
C PRO A 131 -10.34 10.20 4.94
N ALA A 132 -10.35 9.83 6.22
CA ALA A 132 -10.13 8.43 6.61
C ALA A 132 -11.20 7.50 6.01
N GLU A 133 -12.44 7.98 5.86
CA GLU A 133 -13.56 7.26 5.27
C GLU A 133 -13.39 6.95 3.77
N ASP A 134 -12.50 7.67 3.07
CA ASP A 134 -12.12 7.43 1.67
C ASP A 134 -10.97 6.44 1.53
N ILE A 135 -10.27 6.10 2.62
CA ILE A 135 -9.19 5.13 2.62
C ILE A 135 -9.78 3.72 2.77
N TRP A 136 -9.49 2.88 1.78
CA TRP A 136 -9.85 1.48 1.74
C TRP A 136 -8.58 0.62 1.76
N VAL A 137 -8.30 0.02 2.90
CA VAL A 137 -7.28 -1.02 3.00
C VAL A 137 -7.85 -2.29 2.37
N VAL A 138 -7.17 -2.79 1.34
CA VAL A 138 -7.54 -4.03 0.66
C VAL A 138 -6.72 -5.17 1.24
N GLU A 139 -7.33 -5.94 2.13
CA GLU A 139 -6.72 -7.11 2.77
C GLU A 139 -6.56 -8.24 1.75
N ASN A 140 -5.33 -8.38 1.26
CA ASN A 140 -4.83 -9.39 0.34
C ASN A 140 -3.85 -10.33 1.04
N THR A 141 -4.22 -10.81 2.24
CA THR A 141 -3.40 -11.66 3.10
C THR A 141 -3.52 -13.14 2.75
N GLY A 142 -4.64 -13.55 2.14
CA GLY A 142 -4.98 -14.96 1.96
C GLY A 142 -5.31 -15.69 3.27
N ALA A 143 -5.48 -14.97 4.37
CA ALA A 143 -5.82 -15.52 5.68
C ALA A 143 -7.35 -15.65 5.89
N MET A 144 -8.12 -15.55 4.81
CA MET A 144 -9.59 -15.56 4.83
C MET A 144 -10.11 -14.54 5.87
N ASP A 145 -10.98 -14.93 6.79
CA ASP A 145 -11.53 -14.07 7.83
C ASP A 145 -10.78 -14.15 9.18
N ALA A 146 -9.58 -14.74 9.21
CA ALA A 146 -8.84 -14.94 10.46
C ALA A 146 -8.49 -13.61 11.17
N ASN A 147 -8.10 -12.58 10.42
CA ASN A 147 -7.82 -11.24 10.96
C ASN A 147 -9.09 -10.58 11.51
N ALA A 148 -10.19 -10.61 10.75
CA ALA A 148 -11.48 -10.07 11.19
C ALA A 148 -12.01 -10.73 12.46
N ARG A 149 -11.67 -12.02 12.68
CA ARG A 149 -12.00 -12.77 13.89
C ARG A 149 -10.95 -12.68 15.01
N GLY A 150 -9.89 -11.89 14.83
CA GLY A 150 -8.81 -11.72 15.82
C GLY A 150 -8.03 -13.00 16.11
N ARG A 151 -7.85 -13.88 15.12
CA ARG A 151 -7.19 -15.19 15.28
C ARG A 151 -5.69 -15.20 15.01
N LEU A 152 -5.15 -14.10 14.49
CA LEU A 152 -3.72 -13.94 14.22
C LEU A 152 -3.10 -12.99 15.23
N THR A 153 -1.84 -13.21 15.58
CA THR A 153 -1.08 -12.29 16.46
C THR A 153 -0.23 -11.32 15.64
N LEU A 154 0.21 -10.22 16.27
CA LEU A 154 1.13 -9.25 15.67
C LEU A 154 2.43 -9.88 15.13
N GLN A 155 2.80 -11.08 15.55
CA GLN A 155 4.02 -11.72 15.05
C GLN A 155 3.82 -12.42 13.71
N ASN A 156 2.57 -12.71 13.33
CA ASN A 156 2.22 -13.36 12.07
C ASN A 156 2.45 -12.40 10.89
N PRO A 157 3.12 -12.83 9.80
CA PRO A 157 3.33 -12.01 8.61
C PRO A 157 2.04 -11.41 8.03
N PHE A 158 0.93 -12.13 8.14
CA PHE A 158 -0.36 -11.79 7.53
C PHE A 158 -1.31 -11.07 8.49
N TYR A 159 -0.83 -10.70 9.68
CA TYR A 159 -1.64 -9.99 10.68
C TYR A 159 -2.16 -8.66 10.16
N LEU A 160 -3.43 -8.37 10.43
CA LEU A 160 -4.06 -7.07 10.22
C LEU A 160 -5.11 -6.84 11.31
N ASN A 161 -5.12 -5.65 11.91
CA ASN A 161 -6.07 -5.32 12.96
C ASN A 161 -7.23 -4.46 12.43
N HIS A 162 -8.37 -5.12 12.15
CA HIS A 162 -9.60 -4.45 11.69
C HIS A 162 -10.11 -3.40 12.67
N THR A 163 -10.02 -3.67 13.98
CA THR A 163 -10.49 -2.76 15.03
C THR A 163 -9.68 -1.48 15.04
N GLN A 164 -8.35 -1.56 14.96
CA GLN A 164 -7.48 -0.37 14.95
C GLN A 164 -7.67 0.48 13.70
N LEU A 165 -7.83 -0.14 12.52
CA LEU A 165 -8.20 0.60 11.30
C LEU A 165 -9.57 1.29 11.46
N GLY A 166 -10.55 0.62 12.07
CA GLY A 166 -11.85 1.19 12.38
C GLY A 166 -11.78 2.38 13.35
N MET A 167 -10.88 2.34 14.35
CA MET A 167 -10.65 3.48 15.26
C MET A 167 -10.13 4.72 14.52
N LEU A 168 -9.31 4.52 13.48
CA LEU A 168 -8.81 5.59 12.60
C LEU A 168 -9.87 6.09 11.61
N GLY A 169 -11.03 5.42 11.50
CA GLY A 169 -12.08 5.75 10.54
C GLY A 169 -11.88 5.14 9.15
N VAL A 170 -10.90 4.26 9.00
CA VAL A 170 -10.50 3.62 7.74
C VAL A 170 -11.35 2.39 7.47
N ARG A 171 -11.62 2.12 6.19
CA ARG A 171 -12.43 0.97 5.76
C ARG A 171 -11.53 -0.18 5.31
N VAL A 172 -12.02 -1.40 5.45
CA VAL A 172 -11.33 -2.61 4.99
C VAL A 172 -12.22 -3.34 3.98
N ILE A 173 -11.63 -3.78 2.86
CA ILE A 173 -12.21 -4.77 1.97
C ILE A 173 -11.30 -5.98 1.98
N MET A 174 -11.87 -7.16 2.15
CA MET A 174 -11.14 -8.42 2.08
C MET A 174 -11.21 -9.01 0.68
N THR A 175 -10.07 -9.48 0.19
CA THR A 175 -10.02 -10.39 -0.95
C THR A 175 -10.44 -11.80 -0.52
N PRO A 176 -11.09 -12.60 -1.39
CA PRO A 176 -11.53 -13.95 -1.05
C PRO A 176 -10.38 -14.97 -0.96
N THR A 177 -9.22 -14.64 -1.50
CA THR A 177 -7.99 -15.44 -1.48
C THR A 177 -6.80 -14.52 -1.70
N LEU A 178 -5.58 -15.04 -1.58
CA LEU A 178 -4.38 -14.30 -1.95
C LEU A 178 -4.33 -14.10 -3.48
N LEU A 179 -4.39 -12.84 -3.90
CA LEU A 179 -4.26 -12.41 -5.29
C LEU A 179 -2.82 -12.00 -5.60
N THR A 180 -2.36 -12.28 -6.82
CA THR A 180 -1.12 -11.69 -7.36
C THR A 180 -1.30 -10.19 -7.63
N PHE A 181 -0.22 -9.47 -7.93
CA PHE A 181 -0.31 -8.02 -8.19
C PHE A 181 -1.28 -7.70 -9.34
N ALA A 182 -1.17 -8.38 -10.48
CA ALA A 182 -2.08 -8.18 -11.62
C ALA A 182 -3.55 -8.49 -11.26
N GLN A 183 -3.78 -9.56 -10.50
CA GLN A 183 -5.11 -9.91 -10.02
C GLN A 183 -5.67 -8.88 -9.04
N LEU A 184 -4.82 -8.32 -8.16
CA LEU A 184 -5.19 -7.27 -7.21
C LEU A 184 -5.52 -5.96 -7.93
N GLN A 185 -4.78 -5.58 -8.97
CA GLN A 185 -5.12 -4.42 -9.79
C GLN A 185 -6.47 -4.60 -10.50
N ASN A 186 -6.74 -5.80 -11.04
CA ASN A 186 -8.06 -6.13 -11.58
C ASN A 186 -9.16 -6.14 -10.49
N PHE A 187 -8.84 -6.51 -9.26
CA PHE A 187 -9.76 -6.41 -8.13
C PHE A 187 -10.11 -4.95 -7.79
N TYR A 188 -9.16 -4.02 -7.90
CA TYR A 188 -9.44 -2.58 -7.77
C TYR A 188 -10.36 -2.09 -8.89
N LEU A 189 -10.07 -2.44 -10.15
CA LEU A 189 -10.92 -2.10 -11.29
C LEU A 189 -12.34 -2.63 -11.12
N TRP A 190 -12.48 -3.91 -10.72
CA TRP A 190 -13.78 -4.52 -10.45
C TRP A 190 -14.52 -3.85 -9.30
N THR A 191 -13.81 -3.51 -8.22
CA THR A 191 -14.39 -2.79 -7.08
C THR A 191 -14.87 -1.39 -7.48
N ALA A 192 -14.06 -0.67 -8.26
CA ALA A 192 -14.41 0.64 -8.80
C ALA A 192 -15.58 0.55 -9.79
N LEU A 193 -15.67 -0.52 -10.58
CA LEU A 193 -16.78 -0.76 -11.49
C LEU A 193 -18.09 -1.01 -10.72
N THR A 194 -18.06 -1.92 -9.75
CA THR A 194 -19.25 -2.33 -8.98
C THR A 194 -19.76 -1.23 -8.04
N ARG A 195 -18.86 -0.36 -7.55
CA ARG A 195 -19.22 0.80 -6.72
C ARG A 195 -19.44 2.08 -7.51
N ASN A 196 -19.34 2.02 -8.83
CA ASN A 196 -19.47 3.16 -9.73
C ASN A 196 -18.50 4.32 -9.42
N TYR A 197 -17.25 4.00 -9.09
CA TYR A 197 -16.16 4.96 -9.03
C TYR A 197 -15.49 5.07 -10.41
N PRO A 198 -15.69 6.16 -11.17
CA PRO A 198 -15.08 6.31 -12.50
C PRO A 198 -13.55 6.44 -12.41
N HIS A 199 -13.09 6.95 -11.27
CA HIS A 199 -11.68 7.10 -10.95
C HIS A 199 -11.43 6.57 -9.55
N TYR A 200 -10.20 6.15 -9.27
CA TYR A 200 -9.74 5.81 -7.93
C TYR A 200 -8.25 6.14 -7.81
N PHE A 201 -7.82 6.38 -6.57
CA PHE A 201 -6.41 6.41 -6.24
C PHE A 201 -5.98 5.04 -5.74
N TRP A 202 -4.74 4.66 -6.00
CA TRP A 202 -4.11 3.53 -5.32
C TRP A 202 -2.71 3.90 -4.84
N SER A 203 -2.30 3.29 -3.73
CA SER A 203 -0.98 3.50 -3.14
C SER A 203 -0.34 2.19 -2.74
N HIS A 204 0.98 2.18 -2.75
CA HIS A 204 1.78 1.15 -2.09
C HIS A 204 1.61 1.24 -0.57
N GLN A 205 1.84 0.13 0.14
CA GLN A 205 1.77 0.08 1.61
C GLN A 205 3.06 0.55 2.30
N ASP A 206 4.17 0.69 1.57
CA ASP A 206 5.50 1.03 2.09
C ASP A 206 5.89 2.50 1.85
N VAL A 207 4.90 3.39 1.91
CA VAL A 207 5.11 4.85 1.79
C VAL A 207 4.86 5.57 3.12
N ILE A 208 5.50 6.72 3.28
CA ILE A 208 5.07 7.79 4.20
C ILE A 208 4.75 9.01 3.34
N VAL A 209 3.58 9.62 3.56
CA VAL A 209 3.16 10.81 2.83
C VAL A 209 3.01 12.03 3.74
N PHE A 210 3.25 13.22 3.16
CA PHE A 210 3.08 14.51 3.83
C PHE A 210 2.43 15.54 2.90
N SER A 211 1.55 16.37 3.47
CA SER A 211 1.19 17.65 2.85
C SER A 211 2.38 18.60 2.83
N ASN A 212 2.38 19.56 1.90
CA ASN A 212 3.38 20.63 1.93
C ASN A 212 2.96 21.65 3.01
N GLU A 213 3.64 21.70 4.15
CA GLU A 213 3.27 22.64 5.23
C GLU A 213 4.09 23.94 5.21
N ASN A 214 5.27 23.92 4.61
CA ASN A 214 6.14 25.09 4.48
C ASN A 214 6.00 25.74 3.09
N ALA A 215 5.90 27.07 3.02
CA ALA A 215 5.75 27.84 1.78
C ALA A 215 6.93 27.68 0.80
N THR A 216 8.12 27.35 1.31
CA THR A 216 9.31 27.01 0.52
C THR A 216 9.32 25.55 0.05
N ALA A 217 8.53 24.67 0.68
CA ALA A 217 8.37 23.26 0.32
C ALA A 217 7.26 23.05 -0.72
N ALA A 218 6.30 23.96 -0.79
CA ALA A 218 5.46 24.14 -1.97
C ALA A 218 6.34 24.73 -3.07
N SER A 219 6.96 23.88 -3.90
CA SER A 219 7.42 24.37 -5.20
C SER A 219 6.20 25.07 -5.81
N PRO A 220 6.25 26.37 -6.15
CA PRO A 220 5.15 27.01 -6.84
C PRO A 220 4.88 26.09 -8.02
N LEU A 221 3.62 25.68 -8.21
CA LEU A 221 3.17 24.88 -9.36
C LEU A 221 3.99 25.32 -10.56
N THR A 222 5.08 24.61 -10.86
CA THR A 222 5.90 24.95 -12.00
C THR A 222 4.91 24.71 -13.13
N PRO A 223 4.58 25.73 -13.94
CA PRO A 223 3.54 25.60 -14.94
C PRO A 223 3.80 24.30 -15.67
N PHE A 224 2.81 23.41 -15.66
CA PHE A 224 2.83 22.05 -16.18
C PHE A 224 3.17 22.03 -17.68
N PHE A 225 4.40 22.39 -18.05
CA PHE A 225 4.80 22.65 -19.42
C PHE A 225 6.29 22.43 -19.59
N THR A 226 6.70 21.16 -19.59
CA THR A 226 7.73 20.71 -20.53
C THR A 226 7.35 19.32 -21.03
N ASN A 227 6.35 19.25 -21.91
CA ASN A 227 6.22 18.12 -22.82
C ASN A 227 7.35 18.26 -23.87
N PRO A 228 8.36 17.36 -23.93
CA PRO A 228 9.47 17.50 -24.88
C PRO A 228 9.05 17.46 -26.35
N LYS A 229 7.81 17.03 -26.66
CA LYS A 229 7.28 16.93 -28.02
C LYS A 229 6.65 18.22 -28.58
N PHE A 230 6.43 19.26 -27.77
CA PHE A 230 5.94 20.55 -28.24
C PHE A 230 7.04 21.63 -28.20
N LYS A 231 7.96 21.59 -29.17
CA LYS A 231 8.89 22.69 -29.45
C LYS A 231 8.17 23.80 -30.23
N SER A 232 7.30 24.54 -29.56
CA SER A 232 6.92 25.88 -30.02
C SER A 232 6.76 26.78 -28.81
N GLN A 233 7.85 27.44 -28.41
CA GLN A 233 7.77 28.56 -27.48
C GLN A 233 6.86 29.64 -28.10
N PRO A 234 5.86 30.16 -27.38
CA PRO A 234 5.18 31.37 -27.81
C PRO A 234 6.18 32.54 -27.75
N LYS A 235 6.39 33.21 -28.89
CA LYS A 235 7.35 34.31 -29.07
C LYS A 235 6.97 35.62 -28.35
N HIS A 236 6.09 35.61 -27.36
CA HIS A 236 5.78 36.81 -26.58
C HIS A 236 5.58 36.47 -25.10
N PRO A 237 6.37 37.06 -24.18
CA PRO A 237 6.06 37.00 -22.75
C PRO A 237 4.78 37.83 -22.51
N SER A 238 3.72 37.17 -22.02
CA SER A 238 2.51 37.87 -21.57
C SER A 238 2.87 38.74 -20.36
N LYS A 239 2.74 40.06 -20.50
CA LYS A 239 2.94 41.06 -19.45
C LYS A 239 1.79 41.11 -18.42
N HIS A 240 1.35 39.97 -17.91
CA HIS A 240 0.45 39.94 -16.77
C HIS A 240 1.19 39.32 -15.58
N PRO A 241 1.54 40.11 -14.56
CA PRO A 241 2.11 39.55 -13.34
C PRO A 241 1.06 38.63 -12.72
N ILE A 242 1.36 37.33 -12.66
CA ILE A 242 0.63 36.39 -11.83
C ILE A 242 0.88 36.86 -10.39
N LEU A 243 -0.16 37.42 -9.77
CA LEU A 243 -0.12 37.83 -8.37
C LEU A 243 0.35 36.63 -7.53
N PRO A 244 1.33 36.79 -6.62
CA PRO A 244 1.66 35.74 -5.68
C PRO A 244 0.40 35.36 -4.90
N PRO A 245 0.19 34.06 -4.58
CA PRO A 245 -0.92 33.67 -3.73
C PRO A 245 -0.86 34.45 -2.42
N PRO A 246 -2.01 34.84 -1.84
CA PRO A 246 -2.03 35.58 -0.59
C PRO A 246 -1.23 34.82 0.47
N THR A 247 -0.28 35.51 1.10
CA THR A 247 0.68 34.97 2.09
C THR A 247 0.03 34.46 3.39
N ASN A 248 -1.31 34.41 3.47
CA ASN A 248 -2.11 34.06 4.65
C ASN A 248 -2.95 32.79 4.49
N LEU A 249 -2.80 32.02 3.40
CA LEU A 249 -3.49 30.74 3.24
C LEU A 249 -2.50 29.59 3.49
N SER A 250 -2.86 28.68 4.40
CA SER A 250 -2.16 27.40 4.53
C SER A 250 -2.11 26.70 3.16
N PRO A 251 -0.98 26.07 2.79
CA PRO A 251 -0.91 25.36 1.52
C PRO A 251 -1.97 24.24 1.47
N PRO A 252 -2.48 23.90 0.27
CA PRO A 252 -3.44 22.80 0.14
C PRO A 252 -2.86 21.47 0.64
N THR A 253 -3.73 20.63 1.22
CA THR A 253 -3.35 19.29 1.66
C THR A 253 -3.02 18.38 0.47
N LEU A 254 -2.34 17.26 0.75
CA LEU A 254 -2.06 16.23 -0.25
C LEU A 254 -3.32 15.75 -0.97
N TYR A 255 -4.39 15.49 -0.20
CA TYR A 255 -5.69 15.12 -0.74
C TYR A 255 -6.27 16.19 -1.65
N THR A 256 -6.21 17.47 -1.22
CA THR A 256 -6.75 18.58 -2.02
C THR A 256 -6.05 18.68 -3.36
N ASN A 257 -4.72 18.59 -3.37
CA ASN A 257 -3.95 18.63 -4.62
C ASN A 257 -4.23 17.41 -5.51
N ALA A 258 -4.38 16.21 -4.93
CA ALA A 258 -4.73 15.01 -5.68
C ALA A 258 -6.11 15.13 -6.38
N VAL A 259 -7.11 15.68 -5.67
CA VAL A 259 -8.44 15.95 -6.24
C VAL A 259 -8.38 17.06 -7.30
N LEU A 260 -7.56 18.10 -7.11
CA LEU A 260 -7.34 19.14 -8.13
C LEU A 260 -6.74 18.56 -9.41
N THR A 261 -5.82 17.61 -9.30
CA THR A 261 -5.28 16.88 -10.46
C THR A 261 -6.38 16.07 -11.17
N LEU A 262 -7.25 15.38 -10.44
CA LEU A 262 -8.40 14.69 -11.02
C LEU A 262 -9.32 15.65 -11.78
N ARG A 263 -9.65 16.81 -11.19
CA ARG A 263 -10.47 17.84 -11.86
C ARG A 263 -9.81 18.34 -13.13
N TYR A 264 -8.50 18.56 -13.11
CA TYR A 264 -7.74 18.99 -14.27
C TYR A 264 -7.83 17.97 -15.41
N LEU A 265 -7.62 16.68 -15.11
CA LEU A 265 -7.64 15.60 -16.11
C LEU A 265 -9.04 15.28 -16.65
N THR A 266 -10.10 15.71 -15.95
CA THR A 266 -11.50 15.46 -16.34
C THR A 266 -12.18 16.68 -16.95
N THR A 267 -11.55 17.86 -16.88
CA THR A 267 -12.08 19.10 -17.43
C THR A 267 -11.44 19.40 -18.79
N PRO A 268 -12.24 19.70 -19.84
CA PRO A 268 -11.69 20.14 -21.11
C PRO A 268 -10.83 21.41 -20.96
N SER A 269 -9.64 21.42 -21.56
CA SER A 269 -8.83 22.64 -21.62
C SER A 269 -9.48 23.69 -22.53
N PRO A 270 -9.24 25.00 -22.31
CA PRO A 270 -9.77 26.05 -23.18
C PRO A 270 -9.43 25.80 -24.65
N GLY A 271 -10.45 25.79 -25.51
CA GLY A 271 -10.32 25.49 -26.94
C GLY A 271 -10.48 24.02 -27.33
N TYR A 272 -10.62 23.10 -26.36
CA TYR A 272 -10.87 21.68 -26.59
C TYR A 272 -12.29 21.29 -26.15
N LYS A 273 -12.94 20.42 -26.93
CA LYS A 273 -14.31 19.94 -26.64
C LYS A 273 -14.35 18.84 -25.57
N SER A 274 -13.22 18.19 -25.31
CA SER A 274 -13.08 17.09 -24.35
C SER A 274 -11.69 17.15 -23.68
N PRO A 275 -11.53 16.60 -22.47
CA PRO A 275 -10.21 16.37 -21.90
C PRO A 275 -9.37 15.41 -22.79
N PRO A 276 -8.04 15.41 -22.67
CA PRO A 276 -7.20 14.40 -23.30
C PRO A 276 -7.59 13.00 -22.81
N ALA A 277 -7.46 11.99 -23.67
CA ALA A 277 -7.70 10.61 -23.27
C ALA A 277 -6.54 10.15 -22.39
N TRP A 278 -6.81 9.77 -21.13
CA TRP A 278 -5.79 9.40 -20.15
C TRP A 278 -6.17 8.13 -19.41
N ALA A 279 -5.16 7.37 -18.98
CA ALA A 279 -5.34 6.15 -18.19
C ALA A 279 -4.80 6.31 -16.76
N HIS A 280 -3.61 6.90 -16.62
CA HIS A 280 -2.95 7.06 -15.33
C HIS A 280 -2.39 8.46 -15.14
N HIS A 281 -2.37 8.88 -13.88
CA HIS A 281 -1.53 9.98 -13.43
C HIS A 281 -0.73 9.56 -12.20
N PHE A 282 0.58 9.68 -12.27
CA PHE A 282 1.53 9.31 -11.23
C PHE A 282 1.93 10.53 -10.40
N PHE A 283 1.94 10.42 -9.08
CA PHE A 283 2.36 11.52 -8.19
C PHE A 283 3.81 11.38 -7.71
N ALA A 284 4.32 10.14 -7.66
CA ALA A 284 5.70 9.81 -7.37
C ALA A 284 5.94 8.37 -7.86
N TYR A 285 6.18 8.20 -9.17
CA TYR A 285 6.08 6.89 -9.82
C TYR A 285 4.74 6.21 -9.47
N ASP A 286 4.71 4.88 -9.35
CA ASP A 286 3.51 4.13 -9.00
C ASP A 286 3.22 4.06 -7.49
N HIS A 287 3.97 4.78 -6.64
CA HIS A 287 3.78 4.78 -5.19
C HIS A 287 2.42 5.38 -4.76
N LEU A 288 1.95 6.40 -5.49
CA LEU A 288 0.58 6.92 -5.45
C LEU A 288 0.20 7.27 -6.89
N ALA A 289 -0.90 6.69 -7.37
CA ALA A 289 -1.40 6.95 -8.71
C ALA A 289 -2.92 7.15 -8.71
N LEU A 290 -3.37 8.01 -9.62
CA LEU A 290 -4.77 8.17 -10.00
C LEU A 290 -5.04 7.35 -11.27
N VAL A 291 -6.13 6.58 -11.24
CA VAL A 291 -6.50 5.65 -12.31
C VAL A 291 -7.84 6.05 -12.91
N ASN A 292 -7.91 6.11 -14.24
CA ASN A 292 -9.15 6.15 -15.00
C ASN A 292 -9.62 4.72 -15.27
N ARG A 293 -10.64 4.28 -14.53
CA ARG A 293 -11.14 2.90 -14.56
C ARG A 293 -11.54 2.49 -15.98
N ASP A 294 -12.31 3.32 -16.67
CA ASP A 294 -12.89 2.97 -17.97
C ASP A 294 -11.83 2.93 -19.07
N ALA A 295 -10.82 3.81 -18.99
CA ALA A 295 -9.67 3.76 -19.88
C ALA A 295 -8.89 2.44 -19.75
N VAL A 296 -8.62 2.00 -18.52
CA VAL A 296 -7.90 0.74 -18.28
C VAL A 296 -8.74 -0.48 -18.68
N LEU A 297 -10.03 -0.49 -18.35
CA LEU A 297 -10.96 -1.56 -18.77
C LEU A 297 -11.12 -1.64 -20.30
N SER A 298 -11.04 -0.51 -21.01
CA SER A 298 -11.13 -0.50 -22.49
C SER A 298 -10.02 -1.32 -23.16
N GLN A 299 -8.89 -1.54 -22.47
CA GLN A 299 -7.76 -2.34 -22.95
C GLN A 299 -7.70 -3.74 -22.32
N GLY A 300 -8.77 -4.18 -21.65
CA GLY A 300 -8.87 -5.52 -21.05
C GLY A 300 -8.28 -5.64 -19.65
N GLY A 301 -7.96 -4.53 -18.97
CA GLY A 301 -7.38 -4.56 -17.63
C GLY A 301 -5.92 -5.04 -17.60
N TRP A 302 -5.54 -5.68 -16.50
CA TRP A 302 -4.21 -6.24 -16.25
C TRP A 302 -4.16 -7.71 -16.66
N ASP A 303 -3.10 -8.14 -17.34
CA ASP A 303 -2.94 -9.54 -17.76
C ASP A 303 -2.55 -10.41 -16.55
N THR A 304 -3.45 -11.28 -16.12
CA THR A 304 -3.24 -12.13 -14.93
C THR A 304 -2.23 -13.25 -15.14
N HIS A 305 -1.83 -13.55 -16.38
CA HIS A 305 -0.71 -14.47 -16.64
C HIS A 305 0.65 -13.83 -16.37
N ILE A 306 0.71 -12.50 -16.19
CA ILE A 306 1.89 -11.74 -15.77
C ILE A 306 1.66 -11.29 -14.31
N PRO A 307 1.88 -12.17 -13.31
CA PRO A 307 1.34 -12.00 -11.97
C PRO A 307 1.97 -10.86 -11.14
N PHE A 308 3.24 -10.52 -11.37
CA PHE A 308 3.98 -9.50 -10.62
C PHE A 308 4.79 -8.60 -11.57
N TYR A 309 6.04 -8.25 -11.22
CA TYR A 309 6.89 -7.37 -12.01
C TYR A 309 6.82 -7.68 -13.51
N SER A 310 6.83 -6.64 -14.35
CA SER A 310 6.52 -6.63 -15.80
C SER A 310 5.03 -6.51 -16.15
N SER A 311 4.11 -6.73 -15.20
CA SER A 311 2.67 -6.53 -15.44
C SER A 311 2.32 -5.06 -15.65
N ASP A 312 3.05 -4.18 -14.95
CA ASP A 312 3.03 -2.74 -15.14
C ASP A 312 3.54 -2.36 -16.52
N CYS A 313 4.66 -2.94 -16.95
CA CYS A 313 5.18 -2.75 -18.29
C CYS A 313 4.16 -3.16 -19.35
N ASP A 314 3.55 -4.35 -19.23
CA ASP A 314 2.53 -4.83 -20.17
C ASP A 314 1.33 -3.90 -20.26
N THR A 315 0.76 -3.55 -19.11
CA THR A 315 -0.46 -2.74 -19.04
C THR A 315 -0.19 -1.33 -19.52
N TYR A 316 0.90 -0.70 -19.07
CA TYR A 316 1.23 0.65 -19.45
C TYR A 316 1.55 0.76 -20.94
N LEU A 317 2.23 -0.23 -21.54
CA LEU A 317 2.49 -0.28 -22.98
C LEU A 317 1.20 -0.32 -23.78
N ARG A 318 0.29 -1.24 -23.45
CA ARG A 318 -1.01 -1.38 -24.13
C ARG A 318 -1.82 -0.08 -24.09
N LEU A 319 -1.83 0.59 -22.94
CA LEU A 319 -2.52 1.88 -22.79
C LEU A 319 -1.90 2.97 -23.67
N ARG A 320 -0.56 3.06 -23.75
CA ARG A 320 0.09 4.05 -24.63
C ARG A 320 -0.17 3.77 -26.11
N TRP A 321 -0.13 2.51 -26.53
CA TRP A 321 -0.48 2.13 -27.91
C TRP A 321 -1.93 2.44 -28.27
N ALA A 322 -2.84 2.43 -27.28
CA ALA A 322 -4.22 2.86 -27.44
C ALA A 322 -4.38 4.41 -27.48
N GLY A 323 -3.29 5.16 -27.39
CA GLY A 323 -3.31 6.63 -27.35
C GLY A 323 -3.77 7.22 -26.02
N LEU A 324 -3.76 6.42 -24.94
CA LEU A 324 -4.14 6.87 -23.60
C LEU A 324 -2.91 7.44 -22.89
N GLU A 325 -3.00 8.71 -22.52
CA GLU A 325 -1.94 9.40 -21.81
C GLU A 325 -1.69 8.80 -20.43
N GLN A 326 -0.42 8.76 -20.07
CA GLN A 326 0.05 8.44 -18.73
C GLN A 326 0.98 9.58 -18.33
N THR A 327 0.54 10.36 -17.35
CA THR A 327 1.19 11.61 -16.96
C THR A 327 1.78 11.49 -15.58
N GLU A 328 2.68 12.41 -15.22
CA GLU A 328 3.31 12.42 -13.91
C GLU A 328 3.48 13.85 -13.41
N SER A 329 3.30 14.05 -12.10
CA SER A 329 3.58 15.33 -11.44
C SER A 329 4.29 15.11 -10.11
N TYR A 330 5.62 14.96 -10.19
CA TYR A 330 6.47 14.81 -9.01
C TYR A 330 6.23 15.95 -8.02
N SER A 331 5.93 15.58 -6.78
CA SER A 331 5.74 16.50 -5.65
C SER A 331 4.58 17.49 -5.77
N ALA A 332 3.73 17.37 -6.81
CA ALA A 332 2.61 18.31 -6.99
C ALA A 332 1.49 18.07 -5.96
N ALA A 333 1.29 16.82 -5.53
CA ALA A 333 0.35 16.51 -4.46
C ALA A 333 0.91 16.86 -3.07
N GLY A 334 2.15 16.46 -2.80
CA GLY A 334 2.81 16.56 -1.51
C GLY A 334 4.14 15.80 -1.55
N ARG A 335 4.68 15.42 -0.39
CA ARG A 335 5.84 14.51 -0.32
C ARG A 335 5.35 13.08 -0.21
N ILE A 336 5.79 12.20 -1.10
CA ILE A 336 5.47 10.77 -1.09
C ILE A 336 6.81 10.05 -1.06
N LEU A 337 7.13 9.48 0.10
CA LEU A 337 8.44 8.90 0.38
C LEU A 337 8.30 7.38 0.49
N ASP A 338 8.97 6.69 -0.41
CA ASP A 338 9.08 5.24 -0.42
C ASP A 338 10.10 4.74 0.61
N VAL A 339 9.63 4.08 1.68
CA VAL A 339 10.42 3.75 2.87
C VAL A 339 10.49 2.24 3.14
N GLY A 340 11.55 1.79 3.81
CA GLY A 340 11.77 0.36 4.15
C GLY A 340 11.75 0.07 5.65
N SER A 341 11.44 1.08 6.46
CA SER A 341 11.42 1.03 7.92
C SER A 341 10.15 1.62 8.48
N VAL A 342 9.93 1.40 9.77
CA VAL A 342 8.75 1.85 10.51
C VAL A 342 9.22 2.68 11.70
N LEU A 343 8.54 3.79 11.97
CA LEU A 343 8.73 4.60 13.16
C LEU A 343 8.47 3.77 14.41
N GLY A 344 9.25 4.00 15.47
CA GLY A 344 9.03 3.30 16.74
C GLY A 344 7.68 3.58 17.41
N ASP A 345 7.09 4.75 17.13
CA ASP A 345 5.69 5.06 17.44
C ASP A 345 5.07 5.87 16.27
N VAL A 346 4.14 5.24 15.57
CA VAL A 346 3.44 5.80 14.40
C VAL A 346 2.52 6.95 14.79
N GLY A 347 2.09 7.04 16.05
CA GLY A 347 1.28 8.16 16.56
C GLY A 347 1.96 9.53 16.40
N ALA A 348 3.28 9.56 16.25
CA ALA A 348 4.05 10.78 15.99
C ALA A 348 3.58 11.50 14.71
N LEU A 349 3.14 10.76 13.69
CA LEU A 349 2.64 11.33 12.43
C LEU A 349 1.37 12.18 12.64
N LEU A 350 0.55 11.85 13.64
CA LEU A 350 -0.63 12.64 14.03
C LEU A 350 -0.28 13.81 14.96
N ARG A 351 0.99 13.95 15.36
CA ARG A 351 1.48 14.95 16.32
C ARG A 351 0.76 14.88 17.66
N ILE A 352 0.53 13.64 18.14
CA ILE A 352 -0.07 13.42 19.46
C ILE A 352 0.88 13.96 20.54
N PRO A 353 0.41 14.82 21.47
CA PRO A 353 1.25 15.35 22.53
C PRO A 353 1.90 14.24 23.36
N GLY A 354 3.22 14.33 23.55
CA GLY A 354 4.04 13.36 24.26
C GLY A 354 4.53 12.18 23.41
N VAL A 355 4.11 12.06 22.14
CA VAL A 355 4.56 11.00 21.23
C VAL A 355 5.66 11.53 20.31
N ARG A 356 6.79 10.81 20.24
CA ARG A 356 7.95 11.17 19.42
C ARG A 356 8.30 10.06 18.45
N GLY A 357 8.45 10.40 17.17
CA GLY A 357 8.91 9.49 16.13
C GLY A 357 10.41 9.26 16.24
N TRP A 358 10.84 8.03 16.00
CA TRP A 358 12.26 7.68 15.93
C TRP A 358 12.45 6.47 15.01
N VAL A 359 13.66 6.35 14.46
CA VAL A 359 14.11 5.19 13.69
C VAL A 359 15.58 4.93 14.04
N GLU A 360 15.99 3.66 14.05
CA GLU A 360 17.37 3.30 14.33
C GLU A 360 18.33 3.91 13.28
N GLY A 361 19.45 4.48 13.74
CA GLY A 361 20.47 5.09 12.88
C GLY A 361 20.20 6.53 12.45
N PHE A 362 19.18 7.19 13.01
CA PHE A 362 18.93 8.61 12.81
C PHE A 362 19.44 9.42 14.01
N ASP A 363 20.52 10.19 13.80
CA ASP A 363 21.17 11.03 14.83
C ASP A 363 20.70 12.51 14.77
N GLY A 364 19.55 12.79 14.14
CA GLY A 364 19.09 14.17 13.93
C GLY A 364 19.03 14.95 15.25
N GLU A 365 19.72 16.09 15.29
CA GLU A 365 19.96 16.90 16.49
C GLU A 365 18.71 16.99 17.35
N ASP A 366 18.85 16.51 18.59
CA ASP A 366 17.89 16.81 19.64
C ASP A 366 17.94 18.32 19.84
N ASP A 367 16.89 19.04 19.40
CA ASP A 367 16.61 20.39 19.89
C ASP A 367 16.26 20.27 21.39
N GLU A 368 17.25 19.96 22.23
CA GLU A 368 17.24 20.32 23.63
C GLU A 368 17.35 21.85 23.62
N GLU A 369 16.26 22.54 23.98
CA GLU A 369 16.34 23.95 24.34
C GLU A 369 17.45 24.09 25.39
N GLU A 370 18.52 24.77 24.98
CA GLU A 370 19.75 24.93 25.75
C GLU A 370 19.49 25.90 26.91
N ASP A 371 19.02 25.35 28.03
CA ASP A 371 18.99 26.05 29.30
C ASP A 371 20.42 26.21 29.82
N GLY A 372 21.06 27.33 29.44
CA GLY A 372 21.98 28.08 30.28
C GLY A 372 23.31 27.44 30.71
N GLU A 373 24.37 27.90 30.04
CA GLU A 373 25.72 28.18 30.59
C GLU A 373 26.51 27.04 31.26
N GLY A 374 27.59 26.59 30.60
CA GLY A 374 28.58 25.76 31.29
C GLY A 374 29.79 25.27 30.48
N SER A 375 30.49 26.18 29.79
CA SER A 375 31.81 25.99 29.17
C SER A 375 32.71 24.93 29.84
N TRP A 376 33.00 23.79 29.19
CA TRP A 376 34.24 23.02 29.44
C TRP A 376 34.92 22.54 28.16
N LYS A 377 36.21 22.86 28.09
CA LYS A 377 37.09 22.73 26.93
C LYS A 377 37.42 21.27 26.58
N ARG A 378 37.54 21.02 25.26
CA ARG A 378 38.11 19.83 24.61
C ARG A 378 39.46 19.43 25.23
N GLY A 379 39.49 18.26 25.88
CA GLY A 379 40.71 17.50 26.17
C GLY A 379 40.73 16.22 25.35
N LYS A 380 41.70 16.10 24.42
CA LYS A 380 42.02 14.87 23.69
C LYS A 380 42.51 13.78 24.65
N GLY A 381 42.02 12.55 24.52
CA GLY A 381 42.57 11.40 25.24
C GLY A 381 42.08 10.06 24.67
N LYS A 382 42.98 9.33 24.01
CA LYS A 382 42.83 7.96 23.51
C LYS A 382 42.74 6.96 24.68
N GLY A 383 42.15 5.78 24.43
CA GLY A 383 42.51 4.55 25.12
C GLY A 383 41.35 3.88 25.86
N GLY A 384 40.96 2.69 25.40
CA GLY A 384 39.87 1.93 25.97
C GLY A 384 40.16 1.27 27.32
N LYS A 385 39.10 0.81 27.96
CA LYS A 385 39.00 -0.51 28.62
C LYS A 385 37.60 -0.72 29.17
N THR A 386 37.11 -1.91 28.89
CA THR A 386 36.05 -2.69 29.53
C THR A 386 35.94 -2.42 31.03
N ARG A 387 34.73 -2.12 31.53
CA ARG A 387 34.34 -2.36 32.93
C ARG A 387 32.87 -2.74 33.03
N THR A 388 32.67 -4.01 33.36
CA THR A 388 31.51 -4.56 34.06
C THR A 388 31.19 -3.71 35.29
N ARG A 389 29.90 -3.41 35.52
CA ARG A 389 29.39 -2.94 36.81
C ARG A 389 28.07 -3.61 37.16
N THR A 390 28.20 -4.63 37.98
CA THR A 390 27.18 -5.12 38.90
C THR A 390 26.82 -4.04 39.93
N GLY A 391 25.55 -4.03 40.35
CA GLY A 391 25.19 -3.83 41.75
C GLY A 391 24.77 -2.43 42.21
N LYS A 392 23.49 -2.42 42.64
CA LYS A 392 22.94 -1.72 43.82
C LYS A 392 22.58 -0.23 43.72
N ALA A 393 21.27 -0.06 43.68
CA ALA A 393 20.47 0.95 44.38
C ALA A 393 21.18 1.65 45.54
N ASN A 394 21.05 2.98 45.57
CA ASN A 394 20.66 3.63 46.81
C ASN A 394 19.80 4.86 46.55
N SER A 395 18.77 4.96 47.37
CA SER A 395 17.76 5.99 47.47
C SER A 395 18.34 7.31 47.96
N ASN A 396 17.85 8.43 47.40
CA ASN A 396 17.37 9.61 48.13
C ASN A 396 17.40 10.84 47.21
N ARG A 397 16.22 11.29 46.76
CA ARG A 397 15.92 12.73 46.79
C ARG A 397 14.42 13.00 46.72
N LYS A 398 13.90 13.29 47.91
CA LYS A 398 13.07 14.46 48.24
C LYS A 398 11.82 14.68 47.37
N LYS A 399 10.69 14.24 47.92
CA LYS A 399 9.36 14.83 47.69
C LYS A 399 9.44 16.34 47.90
N THR A 400 9.26 17.10 46.84
CA THR A 400 8.69 18.46 46.90
C THR A 400 7.38 18.42 46.14
N LYS A 401 6.28 18.52 46.91
CA LYS A 401 4.99 18.94 46.41
C LYS A 401 5.14 20.42 46.10
N ASP A 402 4.96 20.80 44.84
CA ASP A 402 4.26 22.01 44.45
C ASP A 402 3.75 21.81 43.02
N ALA A 403 2.48 22.12 42.83
CA ALA A 403 1.80 22.09 41.55
C ALA A 403 2.02 23.42 40.81
N SER A 404 1.80 23.39 39.50
CA SER A 404 1.71 24.53 38.57
C SER A 404 2.98 24.97 37.84
N THR A 405 3.39 24.15 36.88
CA THR A 405 3.86 24.63 35.58
C THR A 405 3.25 23.71 34.53
N HIS A 406 2.49 24.27 33.59
CA HIS A 406 2.07 23.57 32.38
C HIS A 406 3.35 23.34 31.56
N GLU A 407 4.08 22.27 31.86
CA GLU A 407 5.13 21.79 30.99
C GLU A 407 4.42 21.32 29.71
N SER A 408 4.57 22.09 28.64
CA SER A 408 3.92 21.77 27.37
C SER A 408 4.47 20.42 26.91
N LEU A 409 3.60 19.41 26.88
CA LEU A 409 3.98 18.10 26.35
C LEU A 409 4.59 18.28 24.96
N TYR A 410 5.74 17.63 24.73
CA TYR A 410 6.42 17.61 23.46
C TYR A 410 5.44 17.34 22.31
N THR A 411 5.51 18.11 21.24
CA THR A 411 4.71 17.89 20.04
C THR A 411 5.65 17.78 18.85
N GLU A 412 5.55 16.66 18.14
CA GLU A 412 6.38 16.39 16.97
C GLU A 412 6.23 17.46 15.88
N SER A 413 7.34 17.84 15.24
CA SER A 413 7.35 18.87 14.20
C SER A 413 7.26 18.27 12.79
N TYR A 414 6.71 19.05 11.85
CA TYR A 414 6.68 18.68 10.43
C TYR A 414 8.09 18.40 9.89
N ASP A 415 9.02 19.31 10.14
CA ASP A 415 10.37 19.24 9.58
C ASP A 415 11.15 18.03 10.11
N ARG A 416 10.99 17.69 11.39
CA ARG A 416 11.63 16.51 11.98
C ARG A 416 11.07 15.21 11.41
N LEU A 417 9.74 15.09 11.26
CA LEU A 417 9.13 13.93 10.63
C LEU A 417 9.54 13.77 9.17
N LEU A 418 9.61 14.87 8.42
CA LEU A 418 10.07 14.85 7.04
C LEU A 418 11.54 14.42 6.94
N ALA A 419 12.40 14.90 7.84
CA ALA A 419 13.81 14.50 7.91
C ALA A 419 13.95 13.01 8.25
N LEU A 420 13.19 12.51 9.22
CA LEU A 420 13.11 11.09 9.57
C LEU A 420 12.70 10.24 8.36
N ALA A 421 11.59 10.56 7.71
CA ALA A 421 11.11 9.80 6.55
C ALA A 421 12.06 9.87 5.35
N THR A 422 12.73 11.01 5.15
CA THR A 422 13.77 11.16 4.13
C THR A 422 14.97 10.27 4.42
N HIS A 423 15.42 10.21 5.69
CA HIS A 423 16.46 9.27 6.11
C HIS A 423 16.04 7.81 5.88
N MET A 424 14.78 7.46 6.20
CA MET A 424 14.25 6.11 5.96
C MET A 424 14.25 5.75 4.48
N GLN A 425 13.88 6.68 3.59
CA GLN A 425 13.95 6.50 2.14
C GLN A 425 15.41 6.32 1.67
N HIS A 426 16.32 7.19 2.09
CA HIS A 426 17.74 7.07 1.73
C HIS A 426 18.31 5.71 2.16
N THR A 427 17.99 5.24 3.37
CA THR A 427 18.42 3.94 3.88
C THR A 427 17.87 2.77 3.05
N LYS A 428 16.62 2.87 2.57
CA LYS A 428 16.02 1.87 1.67
C LYS A 428 16.84 1.68 0.38
N TYR A 429 17.35 2.79 -0.18
CA TYR A 429 18.06 2.81 -1.46
C TYR A 429 19.59 2.75 -1.33
N ALA A 430 20.15 2.90 -0.13
CA ALA A 430 21.60 3.00 0.10
C ALA A 430 22.42 1.79 -0.37
N ARG A 431 21.81 0.59 -0.43
CA ARG A 431 22.47 -0.67 -0.83
C ARG A 431 21.94 -1.24 -2.14
N GLY A 432 21.36 -0.39 -2.99
CA GLY A 432 20.79 -0.76 -4.28
C GLY A 432 19.51 -1.60 -4.19
N ASN A 433 19.00 -2.03 -5.34
CA ASN A 433 17.68 -2.66 -5.47
C ASN A 433 17.53 -3.98 -4.69
N HIS A 434 18.61 -4.71 -4.43
CA HIS A 434 18.57 -5.99 -3.71
C HIS A 434 18.06 -5.89 -2.26
N HIS A 435 18.17 -4.71 -1.64
CA HIS A 435 17.73 -4.51 -0.25
C HIS A 435 16.40 -3.77 -0.13
N ARG A 436 15.84 -3.30 -1.27
CA ARG A 436 14.65 -2.44 -1.33
C ARG A 436 13.44 -3.04 -0.61
N ASN A 437 13.23 -4.34 -0.76
CA ASN A 437 12.03 -5.05 -0.30
C ASN A 437 12.28 -5.89 0.97
N THR A 438 13.41 -5.70 1.66
CA THR A 438 13.75 -6.48 2.88
C THR A 438 12.74 -6.28 4.01
N TRP A 439 11.97 -5.19 3.97
CA TRP A 439 10.87 -4.94 4.91
C TRP A 439 9.77 -6.00 4.85
N GLN A 440 9.61 -6.69 3.73
CA GLN A 440 8.51 -7.62 3.49
C GLN A 440 8.57 -8.89 4.37
N VAL A 441 9.75 -9.25 4.87
CA VAL A 441 9.99 -10.46 5.68
C VAL A 441 10.26 -10.18 7.16
N LYS A 442 9.89 -8.98 7.66
CA LYS A 442 10.16 -8.60 9.06
C LYS A 442 9.35 -9.43 10.08
N GLN A 443 8.06 -9.64 9.84
CA GLN A 443 7.21 -10.52 10.64
C GLN A 443 7.45 -11.98 10.23
N ARG A 444 7.86 -12.84 11.17
CA ARG A 444 8.21 -14.26 10.91
C ARG A 444 7.60 -15.25 11.93
N GLY A 445 6.77 -14.76 12.85
CA GLY A 445 6.12 -15.59 13.87
C GLY A 445 4.78 -16.18 13.41
N GLY A 446 3.94 -16.56 14.38
CA GLY A 446 2.60 -17.09 14.12
C GLY A 446 2.54 -18.58 13.79
N GLN A 447 3.62 -19.34 14.02
CA GLN A 447 3.59 -20.80 13.85
C GLN A 447 2.53 -21.42 14.77
N GLY A 448 1.66 -22.25 14.19
CA GLY A 448 0.51 -22.85 14.88
C GLY A 448 -0.79 -22.05 14.80
N GLU A 449 -0.76 -20.83 14.27
CA GLU A 449 -1.97 -20.05 13.98
C GLU A 449 -2.66 -20.51 12.68
N PRO A 450 -3.97 -20.23 12.49
CA PRO A 450 -4.66 -20.49 11.24
C PRO A 450 -3.98 -19.82 10.05
N PHE A 451 -3.97 -20.50 8.89
CA PHE A 451 -3.37 -19.98 7.65
C PHE A 451 -1.88 -19.62 7.73
N TYR A 452 -1.16 -20.12 8.75
CA TYR A 452 0.29 -19.94 8.85
C TYR A 452 1.00 -20.42 7.57
N ARG A 453 1.95 -19.61 7.11
CA ARG A 453 2.92 -19.97 6.05
C ARG A 453 4.29 -19.52 6.53
N ASP A 454 5.30 -20.34 6.23
CA ASP A 454 6.69 -19.96 6.44
C ASP A 454 7.01 -18.67 5.68
N ALA A 455 7.51 -17.64 6.37
CA ALA A 455 7.69 -16.31 5.80
C ALA A 455 8.72 -16.28 4.65
N ASP A 456 9.81 -17.02 4.80
CA ASP A 456 10.88 -17.09 3.79
C ASP A 456 10.44 -17.94 2.60
N GLY A 457 9.73 -19.04 2.85
CA GLY A 457 9.12 -19.88 1.83
C GLY A 457 8.05 -19.12 1.04
N PHE A 458 7.26 -18.28 1.72
CA PHE A 458 6.30 -17.38 1.07
C PHE A 458 7.02 -16.37 0.17
N GLU A 459 8.08 -15.71 0.66
CA GLU A 459 8.91 -14.81 -0.16
C GLU A 459 9.50 -15.52 -1.36
N THR A 460 10.05 -16.71 -1.17
CA THR A 460 10.59 -17.54 -2.25
C THR A 460 9.53 -17.80 -3.32
N GLY A 461 8.30 -18.14 -2.90
CA GLY A 461 7.18 -18.35 -3.82
C GLY A 461 6.78 -17.09 -4.59
N VAL A 462 6.85 -15.91 -3.96
CA VAL A 462 6.61 -14.61 -4.63
C VAL A 462 7.70 -14.35 -5.68
N GLN A 463 8.97 -14.57 -5.36
CA GLN A 463 10.09 -14.41 -6.32
C GLN A 463 9.95 -15.36 -7.52
N MET A 464 9.54 -16.61 -7.30
CA MET A 464 9.27 -17.53 -8.41
C MET A 464 8.14 -17.03 -9.33
N GLN A 465 7.10 -16.42 -8.77
CA GLN A 465 6.01 -15.84 -9.58
C GLN A 465 6.43 -14.55 -10.29
N ILE A 466 7.35 -13.77 -9.70
CA ILE A 466 7.98 -12.62 -10.36
C ILE A 466 8.74 -13.08 -11.61
N ASP A 467 9.58 -14.11 -11.48
CA ASP A 467 10.33 -14.64 -12.61
C ASP A 467 9.41 -15.25 -13.66
N LEU A 468 8.34 -15.93 -13.23
CA LEU A 468 7.28 -16.37 -14.14
C LEU A 468 6.67 -15.20 -14.91
N GLY A 469 6.35 -14.08 -14.24
CA GLY A 469 5.78 -12.89 -14.89
C GLY A 469 6.71 -12.31 -15.95
N ARG A 470 7.99 -12.14 -15.64
CA ARG A 470 9.01 -11.71 -16.61
C ARG A 470 9.10 -12.66 -17.79
N LYS A 471 9.10 -13.98 -17.54
CA LYS A 471 9.12 -14.99 -18.61
C LYS A 471 7.89 -14.87 -19.51
N VAL A 472 6.68 -14.80 -18.94
CA VAL A 472 5.45 -14.66 -19.72
C VAL A 472 5.45 -13.36 -20.53
N PHE A 473 5.87 -12.25 -19.93
CA PHE A 473 6.02 -10.98 -20.65
C PHE A 473 6.99 -11.13 -21.83
N ALA A 474 8.16 -11.74 -21.62
CA ALA A 474 9.17 -11.87 -22.66
C ALA A 474 8.69 -12.72 -23.83
N GLU A 475 8.02 -13.85 -23.57
CA GLU A 475 7.39 -14.65 -24.64
C GLU A 475 6.26 -13.91 -25.34
N LYS A 476 5.45 -13.15 -24.59
CA LYS A 476 4.33 -12.39 -25.13
C LYS A 476 4.81 -11.31 -26.11
N TRP A 477 5.93 -10.66 -25.84
CA TRP A 477 6.41 -9.52 -26.63
C TRP A 477 7.67 -9.82 -27.45
N GLY A 478 8.16 -11.06 -27.43
CA GLY A 478 9.41 -11.44 -28.12
C GLY A 478 10.65 -10.68 -27.63
N HIS A 479 10.59 -10.06 -26.44
CA HIS A 479 11.64 -9.17 -25.93
C HIS A 479 11.77 -9.19 -24.39
N ARG A 480 13.00 -9.12 -23.89
CA ARG A 480 13.31 -9.03 -22.45
C ARG A 480 13.48 -7.58 -21.98
N GLY A 481 12.46 -7.02 -21.35
CA GLY A 481 12.52 -5.70 -20.72
C GLY A 481 11.34 -4.81 -21.04
N CYS A 482 11.22 -3.69 -20.34
CA CYS A 482 10.05 -2.81 -20.43
C CYS A 482 10.13 -1.79 -21.58
N ASP A 483 11.21 -1.79 -22.36
CA ASP A 483 11.48 -0.84 -23.44
C ASP A 483 10.98 -1.29 -24.83
N VAL A 484 10.08 -2.29 -24.86
CA VAL A 484 9.36 -2.79 -26.06
C VAL A 484 8.81 -1.67 -26.95
N GLU A 485 8.36 -0.55 -26.37
CA GLU A 485 7.85 0.61 -27.13
C GLU A 485 8.86 1.20 -28.11
N LYS A 486 10.16 1.13 -27.77
CA LYS A 486 11.24 1.67 -28.62
C LYS A 486 11.50 0.82 -29.86
N MET A 487 10.92 -0.38 -29.93
CA MET A 487 11.15 -1.38 -30.98
C MET A 487 10.08 -1.33 -32.09
N GLY A 488 9.09 -0.45 -32.00
CA GLY A 488 8.01 -0.36 -32.99
C GLY A 488 6.93 -1.44 -32.87
N VAL A 489 7.00 -2.28 -31.82
CA VAL A 489 5.98 -3.26 -31.44
C VAL A 489 4.67 -2.57 -31.09
N ARG A 490 3.54 -3.22 -31.39
CA ARG A 490 2.17 -2.72 -31.17
C ARG A 490 1.31 -3.76 -30.47
N THR A 491 0.14 -3.34 -29.99
CA THR A 491 -0.84 -4.21 -29.29
C THR A 491 -1.17 -5.50 -30.05
N GLY A 492 -1.22 -5.45 -31.40
CA GLY A 492 -1.56 -6.61 -32.24
C GLY A 492 -0.47 -7.68 -32.36
N ASP A 493 0.75 -7.40 -31.89
CA ASP A 493 1.91 -8.27 -32.04
C ASP A 493 2.07 -9.25 -30.87
N ALA A 494 1.23 -9.13 -29.83
CA ALA A 494 1.25 -10.02 -28.68
C ALA A 494 1.22 -11.50 -29.13
N TRP A 495 2.19 -12.27 -28.65
CA TRP A 495 2.40 -13.70 -28.95
C TRP A 495 2.75 -14.02 -30.41
N ARG A 496 3.14 -13.03 -31.21
CA ARG A 496 3.47 -13.21 -32.64
C ARG A 496 4.93 -12.97 -32.99
N LEU A 497 5.67 -12.35 -32.08
CA LEU A 497 7.06 -11.99 -32.31
C LEU A 497 7.96 -13.16 -31.93
N GLU A 498 8.98 -13.40 -32.75
CA GLU A 498 10.08 -14.29 -32.38
C GLU A 498 10.89 -13.65 -31.25
N ARG A 499 11.57 -14.49 -30.47
CA ARG A 499 12.46 -14.06 -29.41
C ARG A 499 13.66 -13.32 -30.02
N ASP A 500 14.04 -12.20 -29.42
CA ASP A 500 15.28 -11.50 -29.74
C ASP A 500 16.48 -11.91 -28.86
N TRP A 501 16.34 -13.04 -28.16
CA TRP A 501 17.38 -13.65 -27.33
C TRP A 501 17.44 -15.16 -27.51
N ASP A 502 18.60 -15.73 -27.22
CA ASP A 502 18.84 -17.17 -27.22
C ASP A 502 18.77 -17.76 -25.79
N GLU A 503 17.85 -18.70 -25.55
CA GLU A 503 17.62 -19.24 -24.20
C GLU A 503 18.77 -20.13 -23.69
N GLU A 504 19.53 -20.76 -24.59
CA GLU A 504 20.62 -21.67 -24.23
C GLU A 504 21.88 -20.91 -23.80
N THR A 505 22.17 -19.79 -24.47
CA THR A 505 23.39 -19.00 -24.28
C THR A 505 23.18 -17.77 -23.39
N GLU A 506 21.97 -17.19 -23.38
CA GLU A 506 21.67 -15.96 -22.64
C GLU A 506 20.70 -16.18 -21.46
N GLY A 507 20.17 -17.38 -21.30
CA GLY A 507 19.23 -17.77 -20.24
C GLY A 507 17.76 -17.50 -20.56
N GLY A 508 16.88 -17.87 -19.62
CA GLY A 508 15.43 -17.74 -19.79
C GLY A 508 14.97 -16.28 -19.86
N GLY A 509 13.74 -16.05 -20.35
CA GLY A 509 13.18 -14.69 -20.52
C GLY A 509 13.09 -13.84 -19.24
N HIS A 510 13.30 -14.41 -18.05
CA HIS A 510 13.40 -13.67 -16.78
C HIS A 510 14.82 -13.23 -16.43
N THR A 511 15.82 -13.68 -17.19
CA THR A 511 17.25 -13.42 -17.00
C THR A 511 17.72 -12.36 -17.99
N GLY A 512 18.41 -11.33 -17.50
CA GLY A 512 18.87 -10.22 -18.34
C GLY A 512 17.72 -9.34 -18.86
N GLY A 513 18.05 -8.16 -19.39
CA GLY A 513 17.08 -7.16 -19.85
C GLY A 513 16.94 -5.95 -18.93
N SER A 514 16.34 -4.88 -19.45
CA SER A 514 16.03 -3.65 -18.71
C SER A 514 14.66 -3.77 -18.04
N TRP A 515 14.57 -4.57 -16.98
CA TRP A 515 13.37 -4.77 -16.15
C TRP A 515 13.15 -3.68 -15.11
#